data_AF-A0A928GSW0-F1
#
_entry.id   AF-A0A928GSW0-F1
#
_cell.length_a   1.000
_cell.length_b   1.000
_cell.length_c   1.000
_cell.angle_alpha   90.00
_cell.angle_beta   90.00
_cell.angle_gamma   90.00
#
_symmetry.space_group_name_H-M   'P 1'
#
loop_
_entity.id
_entity.type
_entity.pdbx_description
1 polymer ?
#
loop_
_entity_poly.entity_id
_entity_poly.type
_entity_poly.pdbx_seq_one_letter_code
_entity_poly.pdbx_strand_id
1 'polypeptide(L)'
;MATTKKGMKKTAPKKTSKPKKSNKKNKSGNIFAKILLSVIIVAAIAYIVSLFSDNIKARFGQVKDNEELVVKNTDDNEEKDASATTTPVKKQDNPKHEEEVKKPEVKKEGTKKETPNVEQTEPAKKKQTEVIDLKKEFKENQTLSGCWFSTTQGSALTMDEYGYRIDFSGVDASEPITGKYSVEGNQIIFLNDNSGCKGIEGTYRITFDKKNISLDCKDDECKERRNVLETEWEWIEL
;
A
#
# COMPACT_ATOMS: atom_id res chain seq x y z
N MET A 1 46.35 -23.32 -2.33
CA MET A 1 45.86 -24.24 -1.29
C MET A 1 46.09 -23.60 0.07
N ALA A 2 45.05 -23.36 0.87
CA ALA A 2 45.16 -22.95 2.27
C ALA A 2 43.94 -23.49 3.03
N THR A 3 44.17 -24.38 4.00
CA THR A 3 43.11 -25.12 4.71
C THR A 3 43.06 -24.75 6.18
N THR A 4 42.20 -23.79 6.53
CA THR A 4 42.03 -23.36 7.92
C THR A 4 41.03 -24.26 8.65
N LYS A 5 41.53 -25.08 9.58
CA LYS A 5 40.75 -26.03 10.39
C LYS A 5 40.18 -25.41 11.68
N LYS A 6 39.14 -26.08 12.19
CA LYS A 6 38.70 -26.20 13.61
C LYS A 6 37.89 -25.06 14.24
N GLY A 7 36.75 -25.45 14.82
CA GLY A 7 35.95 -24.63 15.74
C GLY A 7 34.79 -25.37 16.44
N MET A 8 34.87 -26.69 16.67
CA MET A 8 33.78 -27.44 17.35
C MET A 8 33.62 -27.01 18.81
N LYS A 9 32.61 -26.18 19.11
CA LYS A 9 32.16 -25.92 20.48
C LYS A 9 31.29 -27.08 20.99
N LYS A 10 31.77 -27.81 21.98
CA LYS A 10 30.97 -28.79 22.73
C LYS A 10 30.03 -28.06 23.70
N THR A 11 28.73 -28.10 23.47
CA THR A 11 27.71 -27.66 24.44
C THR A 11 27.46 -28.75 25.49
N ALA A 12 27.45 -28.37 26.77
CA ALA A 12 27.29 -29.28 27.90
C ALA A 12 25.83 -29.79 28.06
N PRO A 13 25.62 -30.99 28.64
CA PRO A 13 24.28 -31.53 28.86
C PRO A 13 23.47 -30.73 29.89
N LYS A 14 22.28 -30.28 29.49
CA LYS A 14 21.36 -29.46 30.29
C LYS A 14 20.70 -30.32 31.38
N LYS A 15 21.02 -30.09 32.65
CA LYS A 15 20.46 -30.86 33.79
C LYS A 15 18.94 -30.67 33.87
N THR A 16 18.19 -31.76 33.85
CA THR A 16 16.74 -31.80 34.00
C THR A 16 16.33 -31.68 35.48
N SER A 17 15.90 -30.48 35.90
CA SER A 17 15.33 -30.25 37.23
C SER A 17 13.92 -30.84 37.32
N LYS A 18 13.69 -31.75 38.28
CA LYS A 18 12.39 -32.38 38.52
C LYS A 18 11.29 -31.35 38.85
N PRO A 19 10.05 -31.51 38.37
CA PRO A 19 8.96 -30.58 38.66
C PRO A 19 8.55 -30.65 40.13
N LYS A 20 8.60 -29.50 40.81
CA LYS A 20 8.23 -29.34 42.22
C LYS A 20 6.70 -29.24 42.31
N LYS A 21 6.02 -30.31 42.76
CA LYS A 21 4.56 -30.32 42.98
C LYS A 21 4.17 -29.22 43.98
N SER A 22 3.59 -28.12 43.51
CA SER A 22 3.00 -27.08 44.34
C SER A 22 1.58 -27.49 44.74
N ASN A 23 1.37 -27.73 46.04
CA ASN A 23 0.02 -28.00 46.57
C ASN A 23 -0.85 -26.75 46.42
N LYS A 24 -1.76 -26.79 45.44
CA LYS A 24 -2.73 -25.74 45.15
C LYS A 24 -3.79 -25.69 46.25
N LYS A 25 -3.52 -24.93 47.32
CA LYS A 25 -4.54 -24.59 48.33
C LYS A 25 -5.64 -23.77 47.65
N ASN A 26 -6.79 -24.39 47.44
CA ASN A 26 -7.98 -23.71 46.94
C ASN A 26 -8.51 -22.75 48.01
N LYS A 27 -8.03 -21.50 48.01
CA LYS A 27 -8.67 -20.41 48.75
C LYS A 27 -10.08 -20.23 48.19
N SER A 28 -11.09 -20.53 49.00
CA SER A 28 -12.50 -20.22 48.74
C SER A 28 -12.70 -18.69 48.77
N GLY A 29 -12.32 -18.03 47.69
CA GLY A 29 -12.43 -16.57 47.56
C GLY A 29 -13.89 -16.13 47.47
N ASN A 30 -14.27 -15.16 48.30
CA ASN A 30 -15.62 -14.60 48.37
C ASN A 30 -16.17 -14.27 46.98
N ILE A 31 -17.25 -14.95 46.59
CA ILE A 31 -17.87 -14.85 45.26
C ILE A 31 -18.33 -13.40 45.00
N PHE A 32 -18.90 -12.74 46.02
CA PHE A 32 -19.27 -11.32 45.97
C PHE A 32 -18.14 -10.38 45.54
N ALA A 33 -16.91 -10.61 46.01
CA ALA A 33 -15.77 -9.77 45.64
C ALA A 33 -15.41 -9.92 44.14
N LYS A 34 -15.63 -11.10 43.54
CA LYS A 34 -15.43 -11.33 42.10
C LYS A 34 -16.51 -10.65 41.27
N ILE A 35 -17.77 -10.72 41.72
CA ILE A 35 -18.90 -10.06 41.03
C ILE A 35 -18.71 -8.54 41.05
N LEU A 36 -18.40 -7.96 42.21
CA LEU A 36 -18.13 -6.52 42.34
C LEU A 36 -16.96 -6.07 41.44
N LEU A 37 -15.87 -6.84 41.41
CA LEU A 37 -14.74 -6.56 40.52
C LEU A 37 -15.12 -6.61 39.04
N SER A 38 -15.95 -7.59 38.62
CA SER A 38 -16.40 -7.68 37.22
C SER A 38 -17.26 -6.49 36.79
N VAL A 39 -18.14 -5.99 37.65
CA VAL A 39 -18.96 -4.79 37.37
C VAL A 39 -18.09 -3.54 37.20
N ILE A 40 -17.07 -3.37 38.04
CA ILE A 40 -16.11 -2.26 37.94
C ILE A 40 -15.34 -2.31 36.60
N ILE A 41 -14.91 -3.50 36.17
CA ILE A 41 -14.20 -3.68 34.90
C ILE A 41 -15.10 -3.30 33.70
N VAL A 42 -16.36 -3.76 33.68
CA VAL A 42 -17.30 -3.43 32.60
C VAL A 42 -17.57 -1.92 32.54
N ALA A 43 -17.75 -1.26 33.69
CA ALA A 43 -17.93 0.19 33.75
C ALA A 43 -16.69 0.96 33.25
N ALA A 44 -15.49 0.51 33.58
CA ALA A 44 -14.25 1.12 33.10
C ALA A 44 -14.08 0.99 31.58
N ILE A 45 -14.41 -0.18 30.99
CA ILE A 45 -14.38 -0.38 29.54
C ILE A 45 -15.39 0.54 28.84
N ALA A 46 -16.63 0.61 29.34
CA ALA A 46 -17.65 1.51 28.78
C ALA A 46 -17.21 2.98 28.79
N TYR A 47 -16.58 3.44 29.88
CA TYR A 47 -16.04 4.80 29.99
C TYR A 47 -14.91 5.07 28.97
N ILE A 48 -13.99 4.11 28.78
CA ILE A 48 -12.91 4.23 27.77
C ILE A 48 -13.49 4.32 26.35
N VAL A 49 -14.50 3.51 26.03
CA VAL A 49 -15.19 3.55 24.73
C VAL A 49 -15.89 4.89 24.51
N SER A 50 -16.52 5.48 25.55
CA SER A 50 -17.11 6.82 25.46
C SER A 50 -16.07 7.90 25.14
N LEU A 51 -14.94 7.92 25.87
CA LEU A 51 -13.84 8.86 25.60
C LEU A 51 -13.28 8.73 24.17
N PHE A 52 -13.23 7.51 23.63
CA PHE A 52 -12.79 7.29 22.26
C PHE A 52 -13.84 7.76 21.24
N SER A 53 -15.12 7.52 21.53
CA SER A 53 -16.25 7.94 20.68
C SER A 53 -16.37 9.46 20.54
N ASP A 54 -16.11 10.21 21.62
CA ASP A 54 -16.12 11.68 21.60
C ASP A 54 -14.96 12.24 20.77
N ASN A 55 -13.76 11.64 20.88
CA ASN A 55 -12.61 12.02 20.06
C ASN A 55 -12.81 11.70 18.57
N ILE A 56 -13.47 10.59 18.25
CA ILE A 56 -13.91 10.26 16.90
C ILE A 56 -14.92 11.33 16.43
N LYS A 57 -15.97 11.61 17.18
CA LYS A 57 -16.99 12.60 16.78
C LYS A 57 -16.43 14.01 16.59
N ALA A 58 -15.40 14.39 17.36
CA ALA A 58 -14.69 15.66 17.20
C ALA A 58 -13.81 15.72 15.94
N ARG A 59 -13.23 14.60 15.48
CA ARG A 59 -12.43 14.54 14.23
C ARG A 59 -13.27 14.33 12.97
N PHE A 60 -14.32 13.50 13.04
CA PHE A 60 -15.15 13.12 11.89
C PHE A 60 -16.42 13.99 11.71
N GLY A 61 -16.67 14.93 12.63
CA GLY A 61 -17.91 15.72 12.70
C GLY A 61 -18.06 16.88 11.72
N GLN A 62 -17.78 16.71 10.40
CA GLN A 62 -18.29 17.60 9.33
C GLN A 62 -18.47 16.90 7.96
N VAL A 63 -18.99 15.66 7.93
CA VAL A 63 -19.77 15.25 6.74
C VAL A 63 -21.18 15.82 6.94
N LYS A 64 -21.40 17.05 6.48
CA LYS A 64 -22.75 17.59 6.34
C LYS A 64 -23.43 16.89 5.17
N ASP A 65 -24.64 16.42 5.41
CA ASP A 65 -25.49 15.80 4.41
C ASP A 65 -25.79 16.81 3.29
N ASN A 66 -25.06 16.71 2.17
CA ASN A 66 -25.38 17.43 0.94
C ASN A 66 -26.46 16.65 0.18
N GLU A 67 -27.61 16.47 0.84
CA GLU A 67 -28.83 16.06 0.17
C GLU A 67 -29.47 17.30 -0.49
N GLU A 68 -30.32 17.07 -1.50
CA GLU A 68 -31.01 18.11 -2.29
C GLU A 68 -30.15 18.93 -3.29
N LEU A 69 -29.70 18.25 -4.35
CA LEU A 69 -29.68 18.87 -5.69
C LEU A 69 -30.39 17.97 -6.69
N VAL A 70 -31.72 17.95 -6.60
CA VAL A 70 -32.62 17.23 -7.52
C VAL A 70 -32.66 17.96 -8.87
N VAL A 71 -31.68 17.66 -9.73
CA VAL A 71 -31.73 18.07 -11.14
C VAL A 71 -32.64 17.11 -11.90
N LYS A 72 -33.90 17.52 -12.07
CA LYS A 72 -34.79 16.93 -13.07
C LYS A 72 -34.29 17.29 -14.46
N ASN A 73 -33.67 16.34 -15.17
CA ASN A 73 -33.57 16.39 -16.62
C ASN A 73 -34.37 15.23 -17.19
N THR A 74 -35.51 15.58 -17.77
CA THR A 74 -36.36 14.70 -18.60
C THR A 74 -35.84 14.75 -20.06
N ASP A 75 -36.50 13.99 -20.93
CA ASP A 75 -36.52 14.13 -22.40
C ASP A 75 -35.41 13.39 -23.17
N ASP A 76 -35.67 12.10 -23.34
CA ASP A 76 -35.88 11.46 -24.65
C ASP A 76 -34.91 11.78 -25.81
N ASN A 77 -34.21 10.75 -26.30
CA ASN A 77 -33.97 10.58 -27.73
C ASN A 77 -33.77 9.11 -28.13
N GLU A 78 -34.88 8.54 -28.60
CA GLU A 78 -35.05 7.63 -29.74
C GLU A 78 -33.79 7.08 -30.45
N GLU A 79 -33.54 5.79 -30.23
CA GLU A 79 -33.29 4.74 -31.23
C GLU A 79 -33.00 5.15 -32.70
N LYS A 80 -31.83 4.71 -33.23
CA LYS A 80 -31.75 4.23 -34.62
C LYS A 80 -30.61 3.26 -34.94
N ASP A 81 -30.92 2.37 -35.88
CA ASP A 81 -30.21 1.15 -36.26
C ASP A 81 -28.88 1.28 -37.01
N ALA A 82 -28.27 0.09 -37.23
CA ALA A 82 -27.47 -0.30 -38.39
C ALA A 82 -26.00 0.20 -38.44
N SER A 83 -25.03 -0.53 -39.01
CA SER A 83 -24.97 -1.94 -39.48
C SER A 83 -23.49 -2.40 -39.50
N ALA A 84 -23.25 -3.70 -39.68
CA ALA A 84 -21.93 -4.31 -39.70
C ALA A 84 -21.04 -3.88 -40.90
N THR A 85 -19.72 -4.03 -40.77
CA THR A 85 -18.86 -4.71 -41.79
C THR A 85 -17.50 -5.11 -41.21
N THR A 86 -17.16 -6.39 -41.37
CA THR A 86 -15.88 -7.03 -41.04
C THR A 86 -14.89 -6.91 -42.21
N THR A 87 -13.58 -6.83 -41.98
CA THR A 87 -12.53 -7.46 -42.84
C THR A 87 -11.19 -7.57 -42.07
N PRO A 88 -10.45 -8.70 -42.15
CA PRO A 88 -9.22 -8.92 -41.36
C PRO A 88 -7.91 -8.77 -42.16
N VAL A 89 -6.94 -8.05 -41.57
CA VAL A 89 -5.55 -7.84 -42.02
C VAL A 89 -4.70 -7.58 -40.75
N LYS A 90 -3.56 -8.21 -40.45
CA LYS A 90 -2.74 -9.25 -41.12
C LYS A 90 -1.93 -10.06 -40.05
N LYS A 91 -1.24 -11.13 -40.44
CA LYS A 91 0.02 -11.57 -39.80
C LYS A 91 1.19 -10.75 -40.35
N GLN A 92 2.19 -10.45 -39.54
CA GLN A 92 3.55 -10.14 -40.01
C GLN A 92 4.59 -10.79 -39.09
N ASP A 93 5.64 -11.32 -39.71
CA ASP A 93 6.54 -12.29 -39.10
C ASP A 93 7.61 -11.70 -38.18
N ASN A 94 8.05 -12.57 -37.27
CA ASN A 94 9.18 -12.38 -36.37
C ASN A 94 10.51 -12.54 -37.13
N PRO A 95 11.50 -11.65 -36.96
CA PRO A 95 12.89 -11.97 -37.19
C PRO A 95 13.66 -12.04 -35.87
N LYS A 96 14.09 -13.26 -35.54
CA LYS A 96 15.16 -13.54 -34.57
C LYS A 96 16.44 -12.83 -35.04
N HIS A 97 16.97 -11.89 -34.24
CA HIS A 97 18.33 -11.38 -34.43
C HIS A 97 19.18 -11.73 -33.21
N GLU A 98 20.04 -12.74 -33.36
CA GLU A 98 21.27 -12.81 -32.57
C GLU A 98 22.20 -11.74 -33.14
N GLU A 99 22.73 -10.83 -32.33
CA GLU A 99 24.01 -10.20 -32.67
C GLU A 99 24.93 -10.04 -31.47
N GLU A 100 26.17 -10.32 -31.80
CA GLU A 100 27.39 -10.55 -31.07
C GLU A 100 27.84 -9.40 -30.14
N VAL A 101 28.52 -9.78 -29.06
CA VAL A 101 29.22 -8.89 -28.14
C VAL A 101 30.35 -8.13 -28.85
N LYS A 102 30.30 -6.78 -28.88
CA LYS A 102 31.49 -5.95 -29.10
C LYS A 102 31.65 -4.82 -28.07
N LYS A 103 32.68 -4.97 -27.25
CA LYS A 103 33.30 -3.94 -26.41
C LYS A 103 34.06 -2.93 -27.29
N PRO A 104 34.01 -1.62 -26.98
CA PRO A 104 35.16 -0.76 -27.22
C PRO A 104 35.62 0.01 -25.98
N GLU A 105 36.93 0.24 -25.90
CA GLU A 105 37.55 1.08 -24.86
C GLU A 105 37.57 2.56 -25.24
N VAL A 106 37.22 3.39 -24.26
CA VAL A 106 37.81 4.69 -23.89
C VAL A 106 38.84 5.31 -24.86
N LYS A 107 38.57 6.52 -25.39
CA LYS A 107 39.37 7.75 -25.13
C LYS A 107 38.91 9.03 -25.85
N LYS A 108 38.80 10.10 -25.03
CA LYS A 108 39.19 11.52 -25.25
C LYS A 108 38.43 12.45 -26.22
N GLU A 109 37.96 13.55 -25.61
CA GLU A 109 38.13 14.98 -25.98
C GLU A 109 38.10 15.42 -27.45
N GLY A 110 37.12 16.28 -27.78
CA GLY A 110 37.10 17.06 -29.01
C GLY A 110 36.02 18.15 -28.98
N THR A 111 36.36 19.34 -28.46
CA THR A 111 35.45 20.51 -28.48
C THR A 111 35.34 21.07 -29.89
N LYS A 112 34.12 21.28 -30.41
CA LYS A 112 33.88 22.23 -31.51
C LYS A 112 32.55 22.97 -31.33
N LYS A 113 32.53 24.21 -31.81
CA LYS A 113 31.54 25.28 -31.63
C LYS A 113 30.75 25.49 -32.95
N GLU A 114 29.69 26.32 -32.89
CA GLU A 114 28.86 26.83 -34.02
C GLU A 114 27.78 25.85 -34.50
N THR A 115 26.53 26.24 -34.83
CA THR A 115 25.87 27.57 -34.94
C THR A 115 24.34 27.39 -34.69
N PRO A 116 23.53 28.45 -34.46
CA PRO A 116 22.09 28.30 -34.15
C PRO A 116 21.26 28.10 -35.43
N ASN A 117 20.17 27.32 -35.35
CA ASN A 117 19.22 27.15 -36.44
C ASN A 117 17.77 27.37 -35.99
N VAL A 118 17.23 28.52 -36.41
CA VAL A 118 15.86 28.80 -36.85
C VAL A 118 14.71 27.97 -36.24
N GLU A 119 14.11 28.56 -35.22
CA GLU A 119 12.66 28.80 -35.09
C GLU A 119 11.73 28.17 -36.15
N GLN A 120 10.93 27.18 -35.72
CA GLN A 120 9.66 26.87 -36.39
C GLN A 120 8.58 26.61 -35.33
N THR A 121 7.77 27.64 -35.07
CA THR A 121 6.69 27.62 -34.08
C THR A 121 5.47 26.90 -34.64
N GLU A 122 5.22 25.65 -34.22
CA GLU A 122 3.91 25.04 -34.45
C GLU A 122 2.85 25.65 -33.52
N PRO A 123 1.63 25.93 -34.01
CA PRO A 123 0.57 26.48 -33.19
C PRO A 123 0.08 25.42 -32.18
N ALA A 124 0.33 25.67 -30.89
CA ALA A 124 -0.10 24.81 -29.80
C ALA A 124 -1.63 24.61 -29.79
N LYS A 125 -2.08 23.50 -30.38
CA LYS A 125 -3.48 23.06 -30.36
C LYS A 125 -3.85 22.73 -28.92
N LYS A 126 -4.47 23.69 -28.22
CA LYS A 126 -4.95 23.55 -26.85
C LYS A 126 -5.87 22.32 -26.77
N LYS A 127 -5.35 21.20 -26.27
CA LYS A 127 -6.19 20.13 -25.72
C LYS A 127 -6.98 20.76 -24.58
N GLN A 128 -8.30 20.86 -24.74
CA GLN A 128 -9.15 21.05 -23.58
C GLN A 128 -8.98 19.80 -22.71
N THR A 129 -8.27 19.95 -21.60
CA THR A 129 -8.31 18.96 -20.53
C THR A 129 -9.73 18.99 -20.00
N GLU A 130 -10.51 18.01 -20.43
CA GLU A 130 -11.83 17.73 -19.86
C GLU A 130 -11.63 17.49 -18.37
N VAL A 131 -12.16 18.41 -17.55
CA VAL A 131 -12.15 18.27 -16.09
C VAL A 131 -13.25 17.27 -15.76
N ILE A 132 -12.95 15.99 -16.00
CA ILE A 132 -13.83 14.88 -15.64
C ILE A 132 -14.01 14.94 -14.13
N ASP A 133 -15.27 15.09 -13.71
CA ASP A 133 -15.65 15.25 -12.31
C ASP A 133 -15.48 13.91 -11.57
N LEU A 134 -14.23 13.64 -11.17
CA LEU A 134 -13.72 12.41 -10.52
C LEU A 134 -14.36 12.08 -9.16
N LYS A 135 -15.43 12.79 -8.77
CA LYS A 135 -16.29 12.45 -7.63
C LYS A 135 -17.25 11.28 -7.91
N LYS A 136 -17.44 10.89 -9.18
CA LYS A 136 -18.39 9.84 -9.55
C LYS A 136 -17.73 8.45 -9.50
N GLU A 137 -18.33 7.56 -8.71
CA GLU A 137 -17.99 6.13 -8.56
C GLU A 137 -16.76 5.75 -7.70
N PHE A 138 -16.56 6.42 -6.56
CA PHE A 138 -16.03 5.65 -5.41
C PHE A 138 -17.13 4.68 -4.95
N LYS A 139 -17.05 3.42 -5.38
CA LYS A 139 -17.99 2.38 -4.93
C LYS A 139 -17.72 2.10 -3.46
N GLU A 140 -18.71 2.40 -2.63
CA GLU A 140 -18.71 2.48 -1.16
C GLU A 140 -18.27 1.20 -0.41
N ASN A 141 -17.95 0.12 -1.14
CA ASN A 141 -17.58 -1.20 -0.62
C ASN A 141 -16.15 -1.64 -0.96
N GLN A 142 -15.30 -0.81 -1.59
CA GLN A 142 -13.88 -1.15 -1.77
C GLN A 142 -13.09 -0.93 -0.48
N THR A 143 -12.98 -1.99 0.32
CA THR A 143 -12.12 -2.02 1.52
C THR A 143 -10.65 -2.07 1.13
N LEU A 144 -9.82 -1.23 1.77
CA LEU A 144 -8.36 -1.32 1.63
C LEU A 144 -7.77 -2.61 2.19
N SER A 145 -8.45 -3.23 3.15
CA SER A 145 -8.06 -4.50 3.74
C SER A 145 -8.03 -5.61 2.69
N GLY A 146 -6.89 -6.28 2.56
CA GLY A 146 -6.64 -7.37 1.60
C GLY A 146 -5.18 -7.50 1.21
N CYS A 147 -4.92 -8.20 0.11
CA CYS A 147 -3.60 -8.42 -0.44
C CYS A 147 -3.46 -7.75 -1.82
N TRP A 148 -2.44 -6.93 -1.96
CA TRP A 148 -2.14 -6.15 -3.15
C TRP A 148 -0.74 -6.47 -3.64
N PHE A 149 -0.51 -6.50 -4.95
CA PHE A 149 0.79 -6.83 -5.54
C PHE A 149 1.34 -5.68 -6.36
N SER A 150 2.60 -5.30 -6.13
CA SER A 150 3.23 -4.24 -6.91
C SER A 150 3.42 -4.69 -8.35
N THR A 151 2.84 -3.93 -9.27
CA THR A 151 2.98 -4.13 -10.72
C THR A 151 4.41 -3.94 -11.23
N THR A 152 5.29 -3.31 -10.44
CA THR A 152 6.65 -2.93 -10.85
C THR A 152 7.77 -3.58 -10.04
N GLN A 153 7.57 -3.89 -8.75
CA GLN A 153 8.65 -4.32 -7.85
C GLN A 153 8.54 -5.76 -7.36
N GLY A 154 7.46 -6.48 -7.67
CA GLY A 154 7.26 -7.85 -7.19
C GLY A 154 7.13 -7.97 -5.67
N SER A 155 6.75 -6.89 -4.99
CA SER A 155 6.40 -6.86 -3.57
C SER A 155 4.91 -7.11 -3.37
N ALA A 156 4.55 -7.66 -2.21
CA ALA A 156 3.15 -7.84 -1.80
C ALA A 156 2.86 -6.95 -0.58
N LEU A 157 1.83 -6.11 -0.68
CA LEU A 157 1.29 -5.27 0.39
C LEU A 157 0.03 -5.93 0.95
N THR A 158 0.10 -6.44 2.17
CA THR A 158 -1.07 -6.86 2.94
C THR A 158 -1.51 -5.71 3.85
N MET A 159 -2.81 -5.43 3.89
CA MET A 159 -3.43 -4.46 4.80
C MET A 159 -4.62 -5.13 5.51
N ASP A 160 -4.79 -4.89 6.81
CA ASP A 160 -5.91 -5.40 7.60
C ASP A 160 -6.33 -4.40 8.71
N GLU A 161 -7.15 -4.84 9.67
CA GLU A 161 -7.59 -4.00 10.81
C GLU A 161 -6.49 -3.76 11.87
N TYR A 162 -5.38 -4.51 11.83
CA TYR A 162 -4.26 -4.43 12.78
C TYR A 162 -3.11 -3.60 12.24
N GLY A 163 -2.90 -3.58 10.92
CA GLY A 163 -1.87 -2.78 10.27
C GLY A 163 -1.60 -3.18 8.82
N TYR A 164 -0.37 -2.94 8.38
CA TYR A 164 0.11 -3.33 7.06
C TYR A 164 1.44 -4.08 7.13
N ARG A 165 1.71 -4.86 6.08
CA ARG A 165 2.95 -5.61 5.89
C ARG A 165 3.32 -5.61 4.41
N ILE A 166 4.59 -5.34 4.13
CA ILE A 166 5.18 -5.40 2.79
C ILE A 166 6.20 -6.53 2.76
N ASP A 167 5.96 -7.51 1.90
CA ASP A 167 6.84 -8.63 1.59
C ASP A 167 7.57 -8.41 0.27
N PHE A 168 8.82 -8.87 0.20
CA PHE A 168 9.68 -8.74 -0.97
C PHE A 168 9.92 -10.11 -1.61
N SER A 169 9.60 -10.28 -2.91
CA SER A 169 9.87 -11.53 -3.63
C SER A 169 11.33 -11.63 -4.07
N GLY A 170 12.23 -11.96 -3.14
CA GLY A 170 13.67 -12.11 -3.39
C GLY A 170 14.31 -13.27 -2.63
N VAL A 171 15.34 -13.88 -3.20
CA VAL A 171 16.08 -14.99 -2.54
C VAL A 171 16.88 -14.48 -1.33
N ASP A 172 17.34 -13.22 -1.41
CA ASP A 172 17.99 -12.46 -0.33
C ASP A 172 17.04 -11.38 0.21
N ALA A 173 15.73 -11.66 0.32
CA ALA A 173 14.72 -10.67 0.70
C ALA A 173 15.06 -9.94 2.01
N SER A 174 14.97 -8.61 1.96
CA SER A 174 15.02 -7.74 3.13
C SER A 174 13.90 -8.09 4.12
N GLU A 175 14.12 -7.78 5.41
CA GLU A 175 13.09 -7.94 6.42
C GLU A 175 11.78 -7.24 5.99
N PRO A 176 10.60 -7.87 6.17
CA PRO A 176 9.34 -7.30 5.72
C PRO A 176 9.07 -5.98 6.45
N ILE A 177 8.66 -4.95 5.73
CA ILE A 177 8.26 -3.68 6.35
C ILE A 177 6.88 -3.90 6.99
N THR A 178 6.77 -3.66 8.29
CA THR A 178 5.51 -3.79 9.04
C THR A 178 5.20 -2.51 9.78
N GLY A 179 3.91 -2.21 9.94
CA GLY A 179 3.49 -1.03 10.66
C GLY A 179 1.97 -0.88 10.71
N LYS A 180 1.53 0.33 11.01
CA LYS A 180 0.12 0.71 11.05
C LYS A 180 -0.19 1.72 9.96
N TYR A 181 -1.45 1.77 9.53
CA TYR A 181 -1.92 2.79 8.62
C TYR A 181 -3.21 3.44 9.14
N SER A 182 -3.51 4.62 8.62
CA SER A 182 -4.79 5.31 8.81
C SER A 182 -5.18 6.00 7.51
N VAL A 183 -6.49 6.17 7.28
CA VAL A 183 -7.04 6.69 6.02
C VAL A 183 -7.96 7.86 6.32
N GLU A 184 -7.74 8.99 5.66
CA GLU A 184 -8.53 10.21 5.80
C GLU A 184 -8.84 10.78 4.41
N GLY A 185 -10.09 10.58 3.95
CA GLY A 185 -10.50 10.96 2.60
C GLY A 185 -9.70 10.20 1.53
N ASN A 186 -8.96 10.94 0.69
CA ASN A 186 -8.07 10.37 -0.32
C ASN A 186 -6.58 10.35 0.11
N GLN A 187 -6.31 10.38 1.41
CA GLN A 187 -4.97 10.27 1.97
C GLN A 187 -4.85 9.03 2.85
N ILE A 188 -3.68 8.39 2.80
CA ILE A 188 -3.30 7.28 3.65
C ILE A 188 -1.95 7.59 4.30
N ILE A 189 -1.88 7.40 5.62
CA ILE A 189 -0.70 7.68 6.44
C ILE A 189 -0.19 6.34 6.98
N PHE A 190 1.07 6.02 6.69
CA PHE A 190 1.75 4.81 7.15
C PHE A 190 2.76 5.13 8.27
N LEU A 191 2.85 4.25 9.27
CA LEU A 191 3.77 4.36 10.40
C LEU A 191 4.48 3.02 10.63
N ASN A 192 5.80 2.97 10.40
CA ASN A 192 6.59 1.74 10.55
C ASN A 192 6.74 1.34 12.03
N ASP A 193 6.52 0.05 12.32
CA ASP A 193 6.83 -0.59 13.61
C ASP A 193 8.26 -1.17 13.66
N ASN A 194 8.84 -1.51 12.50
CA ASN A 194 10.19 -2.05 12.34
C ASN A 194 11.03 -1.31 11.27
N SER A 195 12.22 -1.84 10.96
CA SER A 195 13.24 -1.27 10.05
C SER A 195 13.81 0.09 10.44
N GLY A 196 14.66 0.66 9.57
CA GLY A 196 15.37 1.93 9.78
C GLY A 196 14.48 3.18 9.87
N CYS A 197 13.18 3.04 9.63
CA CYS A 197 12.20 4.14 9.65
C CYS A 197 11.18 4.03 10.81
N LYS A 198 11.45 3.21 11.82
CA LYS A 198 10.54 3.02 12.95
C LYS A 198 10.10 4.35 13.58
N GLY A 199 8.78 4.55 13.68
CA GLY A 199 8.21 5.76 14.27
C GLY A 199 8.13 6.98 13.36
N ILE A 200 8.57 6.89 12.09
CA ILE A 200 8.45 7.95 11.09
C ILE A 200 7.15 7.75 10.31
N GLU A 201 6.29 8.76 10.27
CA GLU A 201 5.06 8.77 9.47
C GLU A 201 5.36 9.05 7.99
N GLY A 202 4.54 8.53 7.08
CA GLY A 202 4.63 8.75 5.65
C GLY A 202 3.24 8.91 5.05
N THR A 203 2.96 10.07 4.47
CA THR A 203 1.65 10.47 3.93
C THR A 203 1.63 10.33 2.41
N TYR A 204 0.62 9.65 1.90
CA TYR A 204 0.39 9.40 0.48
C TYR A 204 -1.02 9.81 0.09
N ARG A 205 -1.18 10.21 -1.17
CA ARG A 205 -2.50 10.26 -1.80
C ARG A 205 -2.81 8.88 -2.37
N ILE A 206 -4.01 8.39 -2.11
CA ILE A 206 -4.51 7.15 -2.70
C ILE A 206 -5.52 7.46 -3.83
N THR A 207 -5.35 6.75 -4.94
CA THR A 207 -6.26 6.76 -6.09
C THR A 207 -6.64 5.32 -6.43
N PHE A 208 -7.94 5.06 -6.64
CA PHE A 208 -8.45 3.74 -7.00
C PHE A 208 -8.84 3.72 -8.49
N ASP A 209 -8.41 2.68 -9.23
CA ASP A 209 -8.91 2.37 -10.58
C ASP A 209 -9.25 0.88 -10.68
N LYS A 210 -10.55 0.55 -10.62
CA LYS A 210 -11.12 -0.80 -10.71
C LYS A 210 -10.56 -1.79 -9.68
N LYS A 211 -9.46 -2.47 -10.00
CA LYS A 211 -8.75 -3.45 -9.15
C LYS A 211 -7.37 -2.96 -8.69
N ASN A 212 -6.99 -1.75 -9.09
CA ASN A 212 -5.69 -1.17 -8.79
C ASN A 212 -5.82 -0.02 -7.79
N ILE A 213 -4.82 0.14 -6.93
CA ILE A 213 -4.57 1.38 -6.20
C ILE A 213 -3.22 1.97 -6.62
N SER A 214 -3.17 3.30 -6.72
CA SER A 214 -1.93 4.05 -6.87
C SER A 214 -1.70 4.90 -5.61
N LEU A 215 -0.46 4.91 -5.13
CA LEU A 215 -0.04 5.63 -3.93
C LEU A 215 0.99 6.71 -4.30
N ASP A 216 0.54 7.94 -4.51
CA ASP A 216 1.43 9.07 -4.78
C ASP A 216 2.02 9.61 -3.47
N CYS A 217 3.35 9.64 -3.32
CA CYS A 217 3.97 10.24 -2.15
C CYS A 217 3.55 11.72 -1.99
N LYS A 218 3.31 12.16 -0.75
CA LYS A 218 3.06 13.58 -0.40
C LYS A 218 4.11 14.08 0.57
N ASP A 219 4.36 13.34 1.64
CA ASP A 219 5.43 13.62 2.59
C ASP A 219 5.91 12.30 3.21
N ASP A 220 7.15 11.90 2.91
CA ASP A 220 7.78 10.73 3.54
C ASP A 220 9.31 10.87 3.54
N GLU A 221 9.88 11.02 4.75
CA GLU A 221 11.33 11.02 4.98
C GLU A 221 11.94 9.61 4.85
N CYS A 222 11.14 8.55 5.02
CA CYS A 222 11.57 7.17 4.89
C CYS A 222 11.76 6.77 3.41
N LYS A 223 12.98 6.93 2.91
CA LYS A 223 13.34 6.56 1.54
C LYS A 223 13.04 5.09 1.20
N GLU A 224 13.24 4.17 2.15
CA GLU A 224 12.96 2.74 1.93
C GLU A 224 11.47 2.48 1.68
N ARG A 225 10.59 3.03 2.53
CA ARG A 225 9.13 2.91 2.39
C ARG A 225 8.64 3.63 1.13
N ARG A 226 9.08 4.88 0.90
CA ARG A 226 8.72 5.65 -0.30
C ARG A 226 9.07 4.92 -1.58
N ASN A 227 10.30 4.43 -1.71
CA ASN A 227 10.76 3.72 -2.90
C ASN A 227 9.90 2.48 -3.22
N VAL A 228 9.26 1.85 -2.23
CA VAL A 228 8.47 0.63 -2.41
C VAL A 228 6.99 0.94 -2.56
N LEU A 229 6.43 1.89 -1.80
CA LEU A 229 5.00 2.24 -1.84
C LEU A 229 4.61 3.07 -3.06
N GLU A 230 5.50 3.92 -3.59
CA GLU A 230 5.23 4.85 -4.70
C GLU A 230 5.16 4.12 -6.06
N THR A 231 4.07 3.36 -6.23
CA THR A 231 3.81 2.48 -7.38
C THR A 231 2.32 2.13 -7.50
N GLU A 232 1.95 1.43 -8.57
CA GLU A 232 0.63 0.84 -8.75
C GLU A 232 0.58 -0.57 -8.18
N TRP A 233 -0.52 -0.89 -7.50
CA TRP A 233 -0.75 -2.13 -6.79
C TRP A 233 -2.04 -2.79 -7.27
N GLU A 234 -1.97 -4.02 -7.77
CA GLU A 234 -3.12 -4.81 -8.22
C GLU A 234 -3.67 -5.69 -7.10
N TRP A 235 -4.99 -5.73 -6.93
CA TRP A 235 -5.68 -6.59 -5.97
C TRP A 235 -5.57 -8.08 -6.35
N ILE A 236 -5.11 -8.91 -5.41
CA ILE A 236 -5.14 -10.37 -5.53
C ILE A 236 -6.37 -10.93 -4.81
N GLU A 237 -7.23 -11.61 -5.56
CA GLU A 237 -8.21 -12.55 -5.00
C GLU A 237 -7.50 -13.83 -4.56
N LEU A 238 -7.55 -14.14 -3.26
CA LEU A 238 -6.99 -15.35 -2.62
C LEU A 238 -8.05 -16.44 -2.41
#